data_AF-A0A3S8WX93-F1
#
_entry.id   AF-A0A3S8WX93-F1
#
_cell.length_a   1.000
_cell.length_b   1.000
_cell.length_c   1.000
_cell.angle_alpha   90.00
_cell.angle_beta   90.00
_cell.angle_gamma   90.00
#
_symmetry.space_group_name_H-M   'P 1'
#
loop_
_entity.id
_entity.type
_entity.pdbx_description
1 polymer ?
#
loop_
_entity_poly.entity_id
_entity_poly.type
_entity_poly.pdbx_seq_one_letter_code
_entity_poly.pdbx_strand_id
1 'polypeptide(L)'
;MAASFGAAQVLVASNRGPVSYEVGEDGSLRARRGGGGLVSGLSAIGPEAGALWVCSALSDGDREAVRRGAGEDGVRMLDIPADVHADAYNGIANSVLWFVHHMLYQTPLEPVFDAEFRRRWASYEAYNRAFAEALAEEAARGAAVLVQDYHLTLVPGLLRELRPDLRIGHFSHTPWAPPEYFAMLPDDIARQVLRGMLGADRLGFLTRRWADAFTACCERFAGGLGDTRIGVHGLGADADFLRARSHEADVDERMAALREEIGEGRRTIVRVDRTELSKNIVRGLLAYRQLLDDRPEWRERVVHVAFAYPSRQDLAVYRDYTAEVQRLAEDINARYGTPGWRPVVLHVKDDFARSLAAYRLADVALVNPIRDGMNLVAKEVPVVSDTGCALVLSREAGAHEELGEDAITVNPYDVVDTARALHEALTMSPADRTERTKRLVASATALPPARWFLDQLEALRGAAASH
;
A
#
# COMPACT_ATOMS: atom_id res chain seq x y z
N MET A 1 -41.61 -13.46 1.78
CA MET A 1 -41.05 -13.26 3.13
C MET A 1 -40.39 -11.89 3.13
N ALA A 2 -40.73 -11.00 4.06
CA ALA A 2 -40.04 -9.72 4.17
C ALA A 2 -38.56 -10.03 4.47
N ALA A 3 -37.65 -9.60 3.58
CA ALA A 3 -36.22 -9.72 3.85
C ALA A 3 -35.94 -8.98 5.17
N SER A 4 -35.47 -9.71 6.17
CA SER A 4 -34.96 -9.10 7.40
C SER A 4 -33.69 -8.35 7.01
N PHE A 5 -33.77 -7.04 6.90
CA PHE A 5 -32.59 -6.20 6.69
C PHE A 5 -31.76 -6.15 7.98
N GLY A 6 -30.43 -6.08 7.85
CA GLY A 6 -29.56 -5.74 8.97
C GLY A 6 -29.70 -4.27 9.40
N ALA A 7 -28.87 -3.83 10.34
CA ALA A 7 -28.99 -2.51 10.97
C ALA A 7 -27.96 -1.48 10.49
N ALA A 8 -26.85 -1.90 9.88
CA ALA A 8 -25.73 -1.01 9.57
C ALA A 8 -26.05 -0.08 8.39
N GLN A 9 -25.84 1.23 8.57
CA GLN A 9 -26.06 2.25 7.53
C GLN A 9 -24.81 2.53 6.70
N VAL A 10 -23.64 2.26 7.28
CA VAL A 10 -22.32 2.37 6.63
C VAL A 10 -21.58 1.07 6.89
N LEU A 11 -21.08 0.45 5.83
CA LEU A 11 -20.30 -0.78 5.92
C LEU A 11 -18.97 -0.59 5.21
N VAL A 12 -17.91 -1.14 5.81
CA VAL A 12 -16.58 -1.23 5.21
C VAL A 12 -16.22 -2.70 5.09
N ALA A 13 -15.64 -3.10 3.96
CA ALA A 13 -15.09 -4.43 3.77
C ALA A 13 -13.64 -4.34 3.33
N SER A 14 -12.75 -5.00 4.08
CA SER A 14 -11.34 -5.16 3.71
C SER A 14 -10.82 -6.47 4.27
N ASN A 15 -9.82 -7.08 3.62
CA ASN A 15 -9.23 -8.32 4.11
C ASN A 15 -8.78 -8.19 5.58
N ARG A 16 -8.02 -7.14 5.89
CA ARG A 16 -7.53 -6.84 7.24
C ARG A 16 -8.48 -5.88 7.96
N GLY A 17 -8.89 -6.24 9.17
CA GLY A 17 -9.67 -5.39 10.08
C GLY A 17 -8.82 -4.50 10.99
N PRO A 18 -9.45 -3.75 11.92
CA PRO A 18 -8.78 -2.83 12.82
C PRO A 18 -8.10 -3.53 14.02
N VAL A 19 -8.42 -4.80 14.24
CA VAL A 19 -7.95 -5.59 15.39
C VAL A 19 -7.44 -6.94 14.92
N SER A 20 -6.40 -7.43 15.59
CA SER A 20 -5.89 -8.81 15.50
C SER A 20 -5.80 -9.42 16.88
N TYR A 21 -5.96 -10.73 16.98
CA TYR A 21 -5.95 -11.47 18.24
C TYR A 21 -4.77 -12.46 18.31
N GLU A 22 -4.14 -12.53 19.48
CA GLU A 22 -3.15 -13.55 19.81
C GLU A 22 -3.62 -14.35 21.02
N VAL A 23 -3.34 -15.65 21.02
CA VAL A 23 -3.58 -16.52 22.19
C VAL A 23 -2.32 -16.52 23.06
N GLY A 24 -2.45 -16.06 24.30
CA GLY A 24 -1.39 -16.11 25.30
C GLY A 24 -1.08 -17.54 25.75
N GLU A 25 0.07 -17.75 26.38
CA GLU A 25 0.47 -19.04 26.94
C GLU A 25 -0.53 -19.57 28.00
N ASP A 26 -1.25 -18.66 28.65
CA ASP A 26 -2.33 -18.94 29.61
C ASP A 26 -3.69 -19.21 28.95
N GLY A 27 -3.76 -19.21 27.62
CA GLY A 27 -4.98 -19.38 26.84
C GLY A 27 -5.85 -18.13 26.73
N SER A 28 -5.43 -16.98 27.27
CA SER A 28 -6.13 -15.70 27.15
C SER A 28 -6.05 -15.15 25.73
N LEU A 29 -7.11 -14.48 25.26
CA LEU A 29 -7.07 -13.75 23.98
C LEU A 29 -6.63 -12.31 24.24
N ARG A 30 -5.56 -11.89 23.56
CA ARG A 30 -5.05 -10.52 23.61
C ARG A 30 -5.34 -9.81 22.30
N ALA A 31 -6.16 -8.76 22.37
CA ALA A 31 -6.45 -7.91 21.24
C ALA A 31 -5.31 -6.91 21.00
N ARG A 32 -4.89 -6.75 19.74
CA ARG A 32 -3.97 -5.72 19.29
C ARG A 32 -4.64 -4.91 18.21
N ARG A 33 -4.75 -3.59 18.42
CA ARG A 33 -5.28 -2.69 17.40
C ARG A 33 -4.21 -2.33 16.40
N GLY A 34 -4.53 -2.50 15.11
CA GLY A 34 -3.74 -1.98 14.02
C GLY A 34 -4.05 -0.51 13.78
N GLY A 35 -3.02 0.27 13.39
CA GLY A 35 -3.24 1.59 12.79
C GLY A 35 -3.55 1.48 11.29
N GLY A 36 -3.90 2.59 10.65
CA GLY A 36 -4.04 2.68 9.20
C GLY A 36 -5.09 3.68 8.75
N GLY A 37 -5.05 4.05 7.46
CA GLY A 37 -5.92 5.10 6.92
C GLY A 37 -7.42 4.83 7.03
N LEU A 38 -7.83 3.56 6.93
CA LEU A 38 -9.24 3.15 7.11
C LEU A 38 -9.71 3.27 8.56
N VAL A 39 -8.83 3.04 9.54
CA VAL A 39 -9.13 3.23 10.97
C VAL A 39 -9.38 4.71 11.26
N SER A 40 -8.52 5.60 10.72
CA SER A 40 -8.72 7.05 10.82
C SER A 40 -10.00 7.51 10.12
N GLY A 41 -10.30 6.96 8.94
CA GLY A 41 -11.54 7.23 8.19
C GLY A 41 -12.81 6.87 8.96
N LEU A 42 -12.87 5.66 9.52
CA LEU A 42 -14.02 5.19 10.30
C LEU A 42 -14.16 5.94 11.63
N SER A 43 -13.06 6.35 12.25
CA SER A 43 -13.11 7.19 13.46
C SER A 43 -13.75 8.55 13.17
N ALA A 44 -13.64 9.07 11.94
CA ALA A 44 -14.17 10.38 11.55
C ALA A 44 -15.68 10.42 11.33
N ILE A 45 -16.34 9.28 11.07
CA ILE A 45 -17.82 9.22 10.94
C ILE A 45 -18.54 9.09 12.29
N GLY A 46 -17.79 8.86 13.37
CA GLY A 46 -18.31 8.77 14.75
C GLY A 46 -19.05 7.46 15.07
N PRO A 47 -19.16 7.09 16.36
CA PRO A 47 -19.77 5.83 16.79
C PRO A 47 -21.29 5.77 16.49
N GLU A 48 -21.95 6.92 16.38
CA GLU A 48 -23.39 7.00 16.09
C GLU A 48 -23.74 6.67 14.64
N ALA A 49 -22.76 6.60 13.73
CA ALA A 49 -23.00 6.28 12.32
C ALA A 49 -23.48 4.83 12.08
N GLY A 50 -23.48 3.98 13.12
CA GLY A 50 -23.88 2.58 13.01
C GLY A 50 -23.03 1.83 11.98
N ALA A 51 -21.72 2.10 12.01
CA ALA A 51 -20.77 1.55 11.04
C ALA A 51 -20.41 0.10 11.40
N LEU A 52 -20.33 -0.75 10.38
CA LEU A 52 -19.83 -2.12 10.52
C LEU A 52 -18.63 -2.36 9.61
N TRP A 53 -17.56 -2.91 10.16
CA TRP A 53 -16.39 -3.34 9.41
C TRP A 53 -16.35 -4.87 9.29
N VAL A 54 -16.56 -5.37 8.08
CA VAL A 54 -16.40 -6.79 7.74
C VAL A 54 -14.94 -7.08 7.34
N CYS A 55 -14.29 -8.04 7.98
CA CYS A 55 -12.91 -8.44 7.71
C CYS A 55 -12.70 -9.96 7.79
N SER A 56 -11.54 -10.45 7.34
CA SER A 56 -11.18 -11.88 7.46
C SER A 56 -10.32 -12.11 8.69
N ALA A 57 -10.49 -13.26 9.35
CA ALA A 57 -9.49 -13.76 10.29
C ALA A 57 -8.18 -14.04 9.55
N LEU A 58 -7.04 -13.55 10.08
CA LEU A 58 -5.73 -13.64 9.42
C LEU A 58 -4.76 -14.61 10.11
N SER A 59 -5.10 -15.05 11.32
CA SER A 59 -4.26 -15.90 12.16
C SER A 59 -5.09 -16.92 12.93
N ASP A 60 -4.44 -17.93 13.51
CA ASP A 60 -5.12 -18.89 14.39
C ASP A 60 -5.75 -18.22 15.62
N GLY A 61 -5.13 -17.14 16.11
CA GLY A 61 -5.67 -16.33 17.20
C GLY A 61 -6.95 -15.58 16.81
N ASP A 62 -7.00 -15.02 15.60
CA ASP A 62 -8.22 -14.41 15.06
C ASP A 62 -9.35 -15.44 14.91
N ARG A 63 -9.03 -16.62 14.38
CA ARG A 63 -10.01 -17.71 14.23
C ARG A 63 -10.53 -18.19 15.58
N GLU A 64 -9.65 -18.27 16.58
CA GLU A 64 -10.05 -18.60 17.95
C GLU A 64 -10.93 -17.51 18.55
N ALA A 65 -10.65 -16.23 18.29
CA ALA A 65 -11.52 -15.13 18.71
C ALA A 65 -12.93 -15.27 18.13
N VAL A 66 -13.05 -15.53 16.81
CA VAL A 66 -14.35 -15.79 16.17
C VAL A 66 -15.07 -16.99 16.79
N ARG A 67 -14.37 -18.11 17.01
CA ARG A 67 -14.95 -19.31 17.64
C ARG A 67 -15.47 -19.06 19.05
N ARG A 68 -14.80 -18.21 19.83
CA ARG A 68 -15.20 -17.83 21.20
C ARG A 68 -16.24 -16.72 21.24
N GLY A 69 -16.64 -16.16 20.10
CA GLY A 69 -17.52 -14.98 20.04
C GLY A 69 -16.85 -13.72 20.60
N ALA A 70 -15.52 -13.67 20.63
CA ALA A 70 -14.77 -12.48 20.99
C ALA A 70 -14.62 -11.58 19.76
N GLY A 71 -14.97 -10.30 19.90
CA GLY A 71 -14.93 -9.32 18.83
C GLY A 71 -14.91 -7.90 19.39
N GLU A 72 -14.68 -6.92 18.52
CA GLU A 72 -14.91 -5.51 18.84
C GLU A 72 -16.28 -5.07 18.32
N ASP A 73 -16.93 -4.17 19.06
CA ASP A 73 -18.18 -3.55 18.60
C ASP A 73 -17.98 -2.90 17.23
N GLY A 74 -18.91 -3.16 16.30
CA GLY A 74 -18.81 -2.65 14.93
C GLY A 74 -17.78 -3.39 14.06
N VAL A 75 -17.27 -4.55 14.47
CA VAL A 75 -16.41 -5.41 13.65
C VAL A 75 -17.02 -6.81 13.50
N ARG A 76 -17.20 -7.25 12.25
CA ARG A 76 -17.58 -8.64 11.91
C ARG A 76 -16.41 -9.34 11.24
N MET A 77 -15.76 -10.22 11.98
CA MET A 77 -14.63 -11.01 11.48
C MET A 77 -15.10 -12.37 10.96
N LEU A 78 -14.70 -12.72 9.74
CA LEU A 78 -15.10 -13.94 9.04
C LEU A 78 -14.08 -15.07 9.25
N ASP A 79 -14.53 -16.22 9.73
CA ASP A 79 -13.72 -17.45 9.81
C ASP A 79 -13.79 -18.22 8.47
N ILE A 80 -13.17 -17.64 7.43
CA ILE A 80 -13.07 -18.28 6.11
C ILE A 80 -12.07 -19.44 6.20
N PRO A 81 -12.38 -20.68 5.74
CA PRO A 81 -11.48 -21.83 5.84
C PRO A 81 -10.04 -21.51 5.44
N ALA A 82 -9.07 -22.01 6.21
CA ALA A 82 -7.67 -21.60 6.09
C ALA A 82 -7.05 -21.88 4.71
N ASP A 83 -7.44 -22.99 4.08
CA ASP A 83 -7.06 -23.37 2.72
C ASP A 83 -7.68 -22.44 1.67
N VAL A 84 -8.98 -22.13 1.78
CA VAL A 84 -9.67 -21.16 0.93
C VAL A 84 -9.03 -19.77 1.04
N HIS A 85 -8.76 -19.33 2.27
CA HIS A 85 -8.09 -18.07 2.53
C HIS A 85 -6.68 -18.05 1.92
N ALA A 86 -5.87 -19.10 2.12
CA ALA A 86 -4.51 -19.15 1.58
C ALA A 86 -4.51 -19.10 0.04
N ASP A 87 -5.35 -19.90 -0.62
CA ASP A 87 -5.47 -19.93 -2.08
C ASP A 87 -5.98 -18.58 -2.63
N ALA A 88 -6.97 -17.97 -1.99
CA ALA A 88 -7.54 -16.68 -2.40
C ALA A 88 -6.58 -15.49 -2.14
N TYR A 89 -6.11 -15.36 -0.91
CA TYR A 89 -5.35 -14.20 -0.44
C TYR A 89 -3.88 -14.28 -0.90
N ASN A 90 -3.18 -15.38 -0.64
CA ASN A 90 -1.76 -15.50 -1.03
C ASN A 90 -1.64 -15.88 -2.51
N GLY A 91 -2.44 -16.86 -2.96
CA GLY A 91 -2.39 -17.36 -4.33
C GLY A 91 -2.92 -16.36 -5.37
N ILE A 92 -4.20 -16.02 -5.33
CA ILE A 92 -4.80 -15.17 -6.37
C ILE A 92 -4.53 -13.69 -6.15
N ALA A 93 -4.91 -13.13 -5.00
CA ALA A 93 -4.82 -11.69 -4.78
C ALA A 93 -3.35 -11.25 -4.74
N ASN A 94 -2.59 -11.77 -3.77
CA ASN A 94 -1.22 -11.32 -3.53
C ASN A 94 -0.23 -11.83 -4.58
N SER A 95 -0.47 -12.93 -5.30
CA SER A 95 0.43 -13.34 -6.39
C SER A 95 -0.10 -12.91 -7.75
N VAL A 96 -1.25 -13.44 -8.19
CA VAL A 96 -1.74 -13.19 -9.56
C VAL A 96 -2.12 -11.74 -9.80
N LEU A 97 -3.09 -11.19 -9.06
CA LEU A 97 -3.57 -9.82 -9.29
C LEU A 97 -2.50 -8.78 -8.97
N TRP A 98 -1.74 -8.98 -7.90
CA TRP A 98 -0.59 -8.13 -7.58
C TRP A 98 0.40 -8.05 -8.74
N PHE A 99 0.81 -9.20 -9.32
CA PHE A 99 1.81 -9.23 -10.40
C PHE A 99 1.24 -8.65 -11.69
N VAL A 100 -0.04 -8.88 -11.99
CA VAL A 100 -0.71 -8.23 -13.13
C VAL A 100 -0.70 -6.70 -12.97
N HIS A 101 -1.21 -6.19 -11.84
CA HIS A 101 -1.35 -4.76 -11.59
C HIS A 101 -0.01 -4.02 -11.53
N HIS A 102 1.04 -4.66 -10.99
CA HIS A 102 2.38 -4.09 -10.87
C HIS A 102 3.30 -4.42 -12.04
N MET A 103 2.84 -5.22 -13.01
CA MET A 103 3.59 -5.67 -14.17
C MET A 103 4.89 -6.42 -13.84
N LEU A 104 4.81 -7.38 -12.92
CA LEU A 104 5.98 -8.03 -12.31
C LEU A 104 6.37 -9.39 -12.92
N TYR A 105 5.56 -9.96 -13.82
CA TYR A 105 5.84 -11.27 -14.38
C TYR A 105 7.09 -11.28 -15.25
N GLN A 106 7.89 -12.32 -15.05
CA GLN A 106 8.96 -12.72 -15.97
C GLN A 106 8.32 -13.56 -17.09
N THR A 107 7.85 -12.88 -18.13
CA THR A 107 6.99 -13.45 -19.19
C THR A 107 7.47 -14.73 -19.88
N PRO A 108 8.78 -15.05 -19.98
CA PRO A 108 9.21 -16.35 -20.48
C PRO A 108 8.87 -17.55 -19.60
N LEU A 109 8.57 -17.33 -18.31
CA LEU A 109 8.34 -18.38 -17.31
C LEU A 109 6.95 -18.30 -16.66
N GLU A 110 6.41 -17.09 -16.51
CA GLU A 110 5.16 -16.81 -15.81
C GLU A 110 4.37 -15.72 -16.54
N PRO A 111 3.04 -15.62 -16.41
CA PRO A 111 2.15 -16.46 -15.60
C PRO A 111 1.88 -17.85 -16.20
N VAL A 112 1.45 -18.78 -15.34
CA VAL A 112 0.93 -20.10 -15.73
C VAL A 112 -0.51 -20.24 -15.25
N PHE A 113 -1.45 -20.38 -16.19
CA PHE A 113 -2.88 -20.54 -15.90
C PHE A 113 -3.31 -22.00 -16.13
N ASP A 114 -2.92 -22.87 -15.20
CA ASP A 114 -3.19 -24.31 -15.24
C ASP A 114 -4.39 -24.73 -14.37
N ALA A 115 -4.56 -26.04 -14.14
CA ALA A 115 -5.62 -26.58 -13.30
C ALA A 115 -5.50 -26.13 -11.83
N GLU A 116 -4.28 -25.92 -11.33
CA GLU A 116 -4.06 -25.40 -9.99
C GLU A 116 -4.51 -23.93 -9.89
N PHE A 117 -4.16 -23.10 -10.87
CA PHE A 117 -4.70 -21.73 -10.95
C PHE A 117 -6.23 -21.73 -10.91
N ARG A 118 -6.90 -22.60 -11.68
CA ARG A 118 -8.37 -22.69 -11.69
C ARG A 118 -8.95 -23.11 -10.34
N ARG A 119 -8.31 -24.03 -9.62
CA ARG A 119 -8.70 -24.39 -8.24
C ARG A 119 -8.57 -23.19 -7.30
N ARG A 120 -7.43 -22.49 -7.33
CA ARG A 120 -7.20 -21.31 -6.49
C ARG A 120 -8.17 -20.17 -6.81
N TRP A 121 -8.55 -20.04 -8.09
CA TRP A 121 -9.56 -19.08 -8.52
C TRP A 121 -10.93 -19.37 -7.89
N ALA A 122 -11.35 -20.64 -7.83
CA ALA A 122 -12.59 -21.02 -7.14
C ALA A 122 -12.56 -20.65 -5.65
N SER A 123 -11.39 -20.77 -4.99
CA SER A 123 -11.21 -20.26 -3.62
C SER A 123 -11.33 -18.74 -3.54
N TYR A 124 -10.84 -18.00 -4.53
CA TYR A 124 -11.00 -16.54 -4.62
C TYR A 124 -12.47 -16.11 -4.80
N GLU A 125 -13.24 -16.85 -5.60
CA GLU A 125 -14.69 -16.66 -5.72
C GLU A 125 -15.41 -16.94 -4.39
N ALA A 126 -15.09 -18.04 -3.72
CA ALA A 126 -15.67 -18.40 -2.42
C ALA A 126 -15.33 -17.36 -1.34
N TYR A 127 -14.09 -16.90 -1.31
CA TYR A 127 -13.63 -15.84 -0.42
C TYR A 127 -14.42 -14.54 -0.64
N ASN A 128 -14.54 -14.07 -1.89
CA ASN A 128 -15.33 -12.87 -2.20
C ASN A 128 -16.82 -13.05 -1.89
N ARG A 129 -17.37 -14.25 -2.12
CA ARG A 129 -18.77 -14.57 -1.79
C ARG A 129 -19.05 -14.47 -0.30
N ALA A 130 -18.15 -14.98 0.56
CA ALA A 130 -18.29 -14.88 2.02
C ALA A 130 -18.39 -13.42 2.49
N PHE A 131 -17.60 -12.52 1.90
CA PHE A 131 -17.71 -11.08 2.18
C PHE A 131 -19.03 -10.50 1.66
N ALA A 132 -19.45 -10.82 0.44
CA ALA A 132 -20.69 -10.32 -0.14
C ALA A 132 -21.93 -10.77 0.66
N GLU A 133 -21.96 -12.02 1.10
CA GLU A 133 -23.05 -12.57 1.92
C GLU A 133 -23.09 -11.89 3.31
N ALA A 134 -21.95 -11.75 3.98
CA ALA A 134 -21.88 -11.04 5.26
C ALA A 134 -22.33 -9.58 5.15
N LEU A 135 -21.93 -8.87 4.08
CA LEU A 135 -22.38 -7.51 3.83
C LEU A 135 -23.89 -7.45 3.56
N ALA A 136 -24.42 -8.40 2.79
CA ALA A 136 -25.84 -8.45 2.45
C ALA A 136 -26.74 -8.70 3.67
N GLU A 137 -26.28 -9.53 4.61
CA GLU A 137 -26.95 -9.82 5.89
C GLU A 137 -27.00 -8.59 6.80
N GLU A 138 -25.89 -7.87 6.94
CA GLU A 138 -25.72 -6.81 7.94
C GLU A 138 -26.20 -5.43 7.48
N ALA A 139 -26.24 -5.21 6.17
CA ALA A 139 -26.59 -3.92 5.61
C ALA A 139 -28.09 -3.62 5.78
N ALA A 140 -28.39 -2.44 6.33
CA ALA A 140 -29.72 -1.87 6.28
C ALA A 140 -30.16 -1.60 4.83
N ARG A 141 -31.45 -1.33 4.63
CA ARG A 141 -31.97 -0.96 3.31
C ARG A 141 -31.33 0.34 2.83
N GLY A 142 -30.76 0.35 1.63
CA GLY A 142 -30.12 1.54 1.05
C GLY A 142 -28.80 1.95 1.70
N ALA A 143 -28.17 1.08 2.50
CA ALA A 143 -26.91 1.38 3.16
C ALA A 143 -25.78 1.69 2.17
N ALA A 144 -24.75 2.40 2.65
CA ALA A 144 -23.53 2.65 1.88
C ALA A 144 -22.47 1.60 2.23
N VAL A 145 -21.90 0.95 1.22
CA VAL A 145 -20.90 -0.10 1.36
C VAL A 145 -19.61 0.31 0.65
N LEU A 146 -18.51 0.38 1.39
CA LEU A 146 -17.18 0.74 0.91
C LEU A 146 -16.28 -0.50 0.91
N VAL A 147 -16.15 -1.14 -0.25
CA VAL A 147 -15.29 -2.31 -0.47
C VAL A 147 -13.88 -1.85 -0.78
N GLN A 148 -12.88 -2.47 -0.16
CA GLN A 148 -11.49 -2.03 -0.24
C GLN A 148 -10.62 -3.10 -0.92
N ASP A 149 -9.92 -2.62 -1.95
CA ASP A 149 -8.74 -3.22 -2.58
C ASP A 149 -8.96 -4.48 -3.45
N TYR A 150 -7.89 -4.91 -4.11
CA TYR A 150 -7.88 -6.00 -5.10
C TYR A 150 -8.17 -7.39 -4.51
N HIS A 151 -8.18 -7.56 -3.19
CA HIS A 151 -8.61 -8.82 -2.56
C HIS A 151 -10.11 -9.07 -2.77
N LEU A 152 -10.88 -7.99 -2.93
CA LEU A 152 -12.35 -8.00 -2.93
C LEU A 152 -12.94 -7.49 -4.26
N THR A 153 -12.27 -7.73 -5.39
CA THR A 153 -12.72 -7.21 -6.70
C THR A 153 -14.06 -7.78 -7.16
N LEU A 154 -14.47 -8.97 -6.68
CA LEU A 154 -15.72 -9.61 -7.09
C LEU A 154 -16.89 -9.23 -6.20
N VAL A 155 -16.63 -8.70 -4.99
CA VAL A 155 -17.66 -8.35 -4.01
C VAL A 155 -18.71 -7.38 -4.58
N PRO A 156 -18.38 -6.29 -5.31
CA PRO A 156 -19.41 -5.35 -5.73
C PRO A 156 -20.47 -5.98 -6.65
N GLY A 157 -20.06 -6.80 -7.62
CA GLY A 157 -20.96 -7.55 -8.50
C GLY A 157 -21.81 -8.56 -7.74
N LEU A 158 -21.18 -9.40 -6.91
CA LEU A 158 -21.89 -10.39 -6.09
C LEU A 158 -22.90 -9.73 -5.14
N LEU A 159 -22.51 -8.64 -4.49
CA LEU A 159 -23.36 -7.91 -3.56
C LEU A 159 -24.51 -7.21 -4.28
N ARG A 160 -24.28 -6.67 -5.49
CA ARG A 160 -25.33 -6.05 -6.31
C ARG A 160 -26.44 -7.05 -6.66
N GLU A 161 -26.08 -8.29 -6.98
CA GLU A 161 -27.04 -9.37 -7.25
C GLU A 161 -27.89 -9.71 -6.03
N LEU A 162 -27.26 -9.78 -4.85
CA LEU A 162 -27.95 -10.08 -3.58
C LEU A 162 -28.81 -8.91 -3.08
N ARG A 163 -28.34 -7.68 -3.26
CA ARG A 163 -28.88 -6.46 -2.64
C ARG A 163 -28.83 -5.28 -3.62
N PRO A 164 -29.75 -5.24 -4.61
CA PRO A 164 -29.78 -4.18 -5.61
C PRO A 164 -30.07 -2.80 -5.02
N ASP A 165 -30.59 -2.71 -3.79
CA ASP A 165 -30.89 -1.46 -3.09
C ASP A 165 -29.67 -0.73 -2.52
N LEU A 166 -28.51 -1.38 -2.40
CA LEU A 166 -27.33 -0.81 -1.74
C LEU A 166 -26.60 0.20 -2.63
N ARG A 167 -25.88 1.13 -1.97
CA ARG A 167 -24.93 2.04 -2.61
C ARG A 167 -23.53 1.49 -2.41
N ILE A 168 -22.90 1.04 -3.47
CA ILE A 168 -21.65 0.27 -3.40
C ILE A 168 -20.53 1.09 -4.02
N GLY A 169 -19.48 1.34 -3.23
CA GLY A 169 -18.20 1.83 -3.71
C GLY A 169 -17.13 0.76 -3.60
N HIS A 170 -16.20 0.75 -4.54
CA HIS A 170 -14.95 0.00 -4.40
C HIS A 170 -13.75 0.92 -4.65
N PHE A 171 -12.69 0.77 -3.87
CA PHE A 171 -11.46 1.55 -4.04
C PHE A 171 -10.26 0.62 -4.28
N SER A 172 -9.51 0.86 -5.37
CA SER A 172 -8.27 0.14 -5.67
C SER A 172 -7.05 0.89 -5.16
N HIS A 173 -6.26 0.24 -4.28
CA HIS A 173 -5.05 0.84 -3.69
C HIS A 173 -3.78 0.53 -4.50
N THR A 174 -3.88 -0.33 -5.51
CA THR A 174 -2.77 -0.71 -6.39
C THR A 174 -2.82 0.07 -7.70
N PRO A 175 -1.73 0.07 -8.50
CA PRO A 175 -1.83 0.49 -9.89
C PRO A 175 -2.87 -0.34 -10.63
N TRP A 176 -3.33 0.14 -11.78
CA TRP A 176 -4.06 -0.71 -12.73
C TRP A 176 -3.17 -1.03 -13.93
N ALA A 177 -3.25 -2.27 -14.42
CA ALA A 177 -2.46 -2.72 -15.57
C ALA A 177 -3.04 -2.13 -16.87
N PRO A 178 -2.21 -1.71 -17.85
CA PRO A 178 -2.74 -1.34 -19.15
C PRO A 178 -3.39 -2.55 -19.84
N PRO A 179 -4.30 -2.34 -20.81
CA PRO A 179 -5.06 -3.43 -21.43
C PRO A 179 -4.19 -4.54 -22.02
N GLU A 180 -3.02 -4.20 -22.56
CA GLU A 180 -2.08 -5.17 -23.17
C GLU A 180 -1.53 -6.16 -22.14
N TYR A 181 -1.27 -5.69 -20.91
CA TYR A 181 -0.74 -6.54 -19.84
C TYR A 181 -1.87 -7.25 -19.09
N PHE A 182 -3.03 -6.59 -18.92
CA PHE A 182 -4.21 -7.18 -18.32
C PHE A 182 -4.73 -8.37 -19.14
N ALA A 183 -4.58 -8.32 -20.47
CA ALA A 183 -4.92 -9.40 -21.40
C ALA A 183 -4.13 -10.71 -21.20
N MET A 184 -3.12 -10.75 -20.32
CA MET A 184 -2.50 -12.02 -19.95
C MET A 184 -3.45 -12.90 -19.14
N LEU A 185 -4.35 -12.32 -18.34
CA LEU A 185 -5.37 -13.10 -17.63
C LEU A 185 -6.25 -13.84 -18.66
N PRO A 186 -6.69 -15.09 -18.38
CA PRO A 186 -7.66 -15.76 -19.23
C PRO A 186 -8.91 -14.90 -19.45
N ASP A 187 -9.47 -14.87 -20.65
CA ASP A 187 -10.56 -13.96 -21.04
C ASP A 187 -11.76 -13.98 -20.08
N ASP A 188 -12.10 -15.16 -19.57
CA ASP A 188 -13.20 -15.35 -18.62
C ASP A 188 -12.87 -14.74 -17.25
N ILE A 189 -11.62 -14.88 -16.79
CA ILE A 189 -11.11 -14.32 -15.54
C ILE A 189 -11.02 -12.80 -15.62
N ALA A 190 -10.41 -12.28 -16.69
CA ALA A 190 -10.30 -10.84 -16.94
C ALA A 190 -11.68 -10.18 -16.91
N ARG A 191 -12.65 -10.77 -17.62
CA ARG A 191 -14.04 -10.29 -17.64
C ARG A 191 -14.71 -10.38 -16.27
N GLN A 192 -14.44 -11.44 -15.51
CA GLN A 192 -15.03 -11.62 -14.18
C GLN A 192 -14.51 -10.58 -13.18
N VAL A 193 -13.21 -10.27 -13.17
CA VAL A 193 -12.64 -9.20 -12.34
C VAL A 193 -13.30 -7.86 -12.67
N LEU A 194 -13.35 -7.51 -13.96
CA LEU A 194 -13.92 -6.23 -14.40
C LEU A 194 -15.42 -6.14 -14.07
N ARG A 195 -16.20 -7.18 -14.37
CA ARG A 195 -17.64 -7.21 -14.04
C ARG A 195 -17.90 -7.20 -12.54
N GLY A 196 -17.04 -7.86 -11.76
CA GLY A 196 -17.06 -7.81 -10.31
C GLY A 196 -16.97 -6.38 -9.81
N MET A 197 -16.01 -5.61 -10.30
CA MET A 197 -15.84 -4.20 -9.91
C MET A 197 -16.96 -3.31 -10.45
N LEU A 198 -17.43 -3.53 -11.68
CA LEU A 198 -18.54 -2.79 -12.31
C LEU A 198 -19.91 -3.00 -11.62
N GLY A 199 -20.02 -3.87 -10.61
CA GLY A 199 -21.20 -3.91 -9.74
C GLY A 199 -21.31 -2.69 -8.80
N ALA A 200 -20.23 -1.92 -8.66
CA ALA A 200 -20.20 -0.70 -7.85
C ALA A 200 -20.84 0.50 -8.57
N ASP A 201 -21.48 1.37 -7.80
CA ASP A 201 -21.95 2.69 -8.27
C ASP A 201 -20.79 3.66 -8.48
N ARG A 202 -19.70 3.47 -7.71
CA ARG A 202 -18.48 4.28 -7.74
C ARG A 202 -17.24 3.40 -7.64
N LEU A 203 -16.25 3.64 -8.50
CA LEU A 203 -14.92 3.07 -8.40
C LEU A 203 -13.87 4.16 -8.17
N GLY A 204 -13.09 4.02 -7.11
CA GLY A 204 -12.05 4.97 -6.71
C GLY A 204 -10.64 4.46 -7.00
N PHE A 205 -9.77 5.37 -7.45
CA PHE A 205 -8.36 5.11 -7.71
C PHE A 205 -7.48 6.20 -7.11
N LEU A 206 -6.20 5.89 -6.89
CA LEU A 206 -5.24 6.82 -6.28
C LEU A 206 -4.73 7.90 -7.24
N THR A 207 -4.78 7.64 -8.55
CA THR A 207 -4.26 8.55 -9.59
C THR A 207 -5.15 8.49 -10.83
N ARG A 208 -5.13 9.53 -11.66
CA ARG A 208 -5.92 9.54 -12.89
C ARG A 208 -5.46 8.48 -13.87
N ARG A 209 -4.15 8.26 -14.01
CA ARG A 209 -3.62 7.21 -14.90
C ARG A 209 -4.06 5.80 -14.54
N TRP A 210 -4.29 5.49 -13.26
CA TRP A 210 -4.79 4.17 -12.84
C TRP A 210 -6.28 4.02 -13.17
N ALA A 211 -7.06 5.08 -12.97
CA ALA A 211 -8.46 5.15 -13.40
C ALA A 211 -8.61 5.00 -14.92
N ASP A 212 -7.76 5.67 -15.69
CA ASP A 212 -7.79 5.60 -17.16
C ASP A 212 -7.41 4.20 -17.67
N ALA A 213 -6.40 3.57 -17.07
CA ALA A 213 -6.01 2.19 -17.41
C ALA A 213 -7.13 1.17 -17.10
N PHE A 214 -7.84 1.34 -15.98
CA PHE A 214 -9.04 0.55 -15.68
C PHE A 214 -10.14 0.77 -16.71
N THR A 215 -10.43 2.03 -17.03
CA THR A 215 -11.47 2.40 -18.01
C THR A 215 -11.17 1.78 -19.37
N ALA A 216 -9.93 1.84 -19.84
CA ALA A 216 -9.50 1.21 -21.08
C ALA A 216 -9.65 -0.33 -21.06
N CYS A 217 -9.41 -0.98 -19.91
CA CYS A 217 -9.67 -2.41 -19.76
C CYS A 217 -11.17 -2.71 -19.83
N CYS A 218 -12.03 -1.90 -19.19
CA CYS A 218 -13.47 -2.05 -19.27
C CYS A 218 -13.99 -1.89 -20.70
N GLU A 219 -13.53 -0.86 -21.42
CA GLU A 219 -13.89 -0.65 -22.83
C GLU A 219 -13.52 -1.86 -23.69
N ARG A 220 -12.31 -2.42 -23.50
CA ARG A 220 -11.81 -3.52 -24.31
C ARG A 220 -12.41 -4.88 -23.96
N PHE A 221 -12.65 -5.18 -22.69
CA PHE A 221 -12.97 -6.55 -22.24
C PHE A 221 -14.36 -6.70 -21.61
N ALA A 222 -15.01 -5.60 -21.20
CA ALA A 222 -16.28 -5.60 -20.48
C ALA A 222 -17.41 -4.79 -21.13
N GLY A 223 -17.14 -4.08 -22.24
CA GLY A 223 -18.14 -3.27 -22.95
C GLY A 223 -18.31 -1.84 -22.42
N GLY A 224 -17.33 -1.34 -21.66
CA GLY A 224 -17.34 -0.01 -21.06
C GLY A 224 -17.73 -0.02 -19.57
N LEU A 225 -17.98 1.17 -19.02
CA LEU A 225 -18.24 1.38 -17.58
C LEU A 225 -19.71 1.16 -17.17
N GLY A 226 -20.64 1.13 -18.13
CA GLY A 226 -22.08 1.15 -17.81
C GLY A 226 -22.44 2.38 -16.96
N ASP A 227 -23.14 2.16 -15.85
CA ASP A 227 -23.55 3.22 -14.91
C ASP A 227 -22.52 3.53 -13.83
N THR A 228 -21.41 2.77 -13.79
CA THR A 228 -20.35 2.95 -12.79
C THR A 228 -19.59 4.25 -13.05
N ARG A 229 -19.46 5.09 -12.02
CA ARG A 229 -18.72 6.35 -12.11
C ARG A 229 -17.32 6.21 -11.49
N ILE A 230 -16.32 6.78 -12.15
CA ILE A 230 -14.94 6.77 -11.68
C ILE A 230 -14.65 7.99 -10.79
N GLY A 231 -13.87 7.78 -9.72
CA GLY A 231 -13.34 8.82 -8.85
C GLY A 231 -11.83 8.66 -8.66
N VAL A 232 -11.13 9.78 -8.45
CA VAL A 232 -9.69 9.81 -8.17
C VAL A 232 -9.48 10.51 -6.84
N HIS A 233 -8.88 9.81 -5.87
CA HIS A 233 -8.63 10.30 -4.52
C HIS A 233 -7.21 9.92 -4.09
N GLY A 234 -6.25 10.82 -4.28
CA GLY A 234 -4.84 10.62 -3.91
C GLY A 234 -4.64 10.66 -2.41
N LEU A 235 -4.55 9.49 -1.77
CA LEU A 235 -4.40 9.36 -0.31
C LEU A 235 -3.17 10.13 0.18
N GLY A 236 -3.39 11.07 1.10
CA GLY A 236 -2.36 11.89 1.75
C GLY A 236 -1.94 11.38 3.12
N ALA A 237 -0.95 12.07 3.69
CA ALA A 237 -0.41 11.83 5.02
C ALA A 237 -1.21 12.58 6.10
N ASP A 238 -1.31 11.98 7.29
CA ASP A 238 -1.84 12.63 8.50
C ASP A 238 -0.70 13.39 9.20
N ALA A 239 -0.61 14.70 8.95
CA ALA A 239 0.49 15.53 9.41
C ALA A 239 0.59 15.61 10.93
N ASP A 240 -0.55 15.74 11.61
CA ASP A 240 -0.60 15.96 13.05
C ASP A 240 -0.23 14.66 13.77
N PHE A 241 -0.77 13.53 13.33
CA PHE A 241 -0.38 12.21 13.84
C PHE A 241 1.12 11.96 13.64
N LEU A 242 1.63 12.16 12.42
CA LEU A 242 3.03 11.85 12.09
C LEU A 242 4.00 12.70 12.91
N ARG A 243 3.75 14.01 13.03
CA ARG A 243 4.59 14.90 13.82
C ARG A 243 4.55 14.53 15.31
N ALA A 244 3.37 14.27 15.87
CA ALA A 244 3.27 13.85 17.26
C ALA A 244 4.04 12.54 17.50
N ARG A 245 3.78 11.52 16.66
CA ARG A 245 4.39 10.20 16.79
C ARG A 245 5.90 10.22 16.58
N SER A 246 6.42 11.07 15.68
CA SER A 246 7.85 11.16 15.37
C SER A 246 8.70 11.87 16.44
N HIS A 247 8.05 12.43 17.46
CA HIS A 247 8.68 13.08 18.61
C HIS A 247 8.42 12.34 19.94
N GLU A 248 7.97 11.08 19.86
CA GLU A 248 7.89 10.22 21.05
C GLU A 248 9.26 9.69 21.47
N ALA A 249 9.40 9.35 22.76
CA ALA A 249 10.68 8.99 23.36
C ALA A 249 11.35 7.76 22.71
N ASP A 250 10.57 6.81 22.21
CA ASP A 250 11.10 5.63 21.51
C ASP A 250 11.72 6.00 20.15
N VAL A 251 11.19 7.01 19.45
CA VAL A 251 11.76 7.53 18.19
C VAL A 251 13.06 8.27 18.46
N ASP A 252 13.11 9.09 19.50
CA ASP A 252 14.34 9.80 19.88
C ASP A 252 15.46 8.82 20.29
N GLU A 253 15.13 7.72 20.98
CA GLU A 253 16.07 6.62 21.27
C GLU A 253 16.60 5.99 19.98
N ARG A 254 15.71 5.65 19.03
CA ARG A 254 16.11 5.07 17.73
C ARG A 254 16.90 6.05 16.88
N MET A 255 16.61 7.35 16.98
CA MET A 255 17.34 8.40 16.29
C MET A 255 18.78 8.52 16.80
N ALA A 256 18.98 8.46 18.12
CA ALA A 256 20.32 8.45 18.71
C ALA A 256 21.15 7.25 18.20
N ALA A 257 20.57 6.05 18.25
CA ALA A 257 21.21 4.85 17.72
C ALA A 257 21.54 4.97 16.21
N LEU A 258 20.61 5.50 15.40
CA LEU A 258 20.87 5.72 13.97
C LEU A 258 22.00 6.73 13.73
N ARG A 259 22.07 7.82 14.51
CA ARG A 259 23.16 8.81 14.37
C ARG A 259 24.52 8.18 14.67
N GLU A 260 24.61 7.28 15.65
CA GLU A 260 25.84 6.53 15.93
C GLU A 260 26.21 5.61 14.76
N GLU A 261 25.24 4.89 14.19
CA GLU A 261 25.46 4.01 13.02
C GLU A 261 25.89 4.79 11.76
N ILE A 262 25.34 6.00 11.55
CA ILE A 262 25.66 6.88 10.41
C ILE A 262 27.03 7.56 10.61
N GLY A 263 27.32 7.98 11.84
CA GLY A 263 28.49 8.77 12.22
C GLY A 263 28.40 10.25 11.87
N GLU A 264 29.21 11.06 12.55
CA GLU A 264 29.10 12.51 12.55
C GLU A 264 29.38 13.15 11.17
N GLY A 265 28.63 14.20 10.85
CA GLY A 265 28.87 15.05 9.67
C GLY A 265 28.52 14.41 8.32
N ARG A 266 27.96 13.20 8.30
CA ARG A 266 27.57 12.50 7.06
C ARG A 266 26.13 12.81 6.66
N ARG A 267 25.91 12.91 5.36
CA ARG A 267 24.57 12.99 4.76
C ARG A 267 23.88 11.63 4.75
N THR A 268 22.56 11.63 4.66
CA THR A 268 21.77 10.39 4.59
C THR A 268 20.93 10.30 3.31
N ILE A 269 20.96 9.13 2.67
CA ILE A 269 19.96 8.73 1.67
C ILE A 269 19.09 7.67 2.32
N VAL A 270 17.81 7.95 2.51
CA VAL A 270 16.88 7.10 3.26
C VAL A 270 15.86 6.48 2.32
N ARG A 271 15.58 5.19 2.55
CA ARG A 271 14.41 4.49 1.98
C ARG A 271 13.82 3.57 3.03
N VAL A 272 12.50 3.58 3.19
CA VAL A 272 11.78 2.72 4.15
C VAL A 272 10.77 1.87 3.39
N ASP A 273 11.21 0.70 2.93
CA ASP A 273 10.37 -0.22 2.17
C ASP A 273 10.40 -1.62 2.79
N ARG A 274 9.39 -2.43 2.48
CA ARG A 274 9.53 -3.89 2.54
C ARG A 274 10.32 -4.36 1.32
N THR A 275 10.94 -5.54 1.37
CA THR A 275 11.57 -6.21 0.22
C THR A 275 10.51 -6.75 -0.76
N GLU A 276 9.70 -5.82 -1.24
CA GLU A 276 8.69 -6.02 -2.24
C GLU A 276 9.30 -5.75 -3.63
N LEU A 277 8.97 -6.61 -4.61
CA LEU A 277 9.57 -6.56 -5.94
C LEU A 277 9.34 -5.22 -6.63
N SER A 278 8.17 -4.62 -6.42
CA SER A 278 7.80 -3.33 -7.00
C SER A 278 8.62 -2.14 -6.47
N LYS A 279 9.29 -2.28 -5.32
CA LYS A 279 10.00 -1.17 -4.64
C LYS A 279 11.38 -0.87 -5.19
N ASN A 280 11.91 -1.71 -6.09
CA ASN A 280 13.12 -1.41 -6.86
C ASN A 280 14.39 -1.10 -6.02
N ILE A 281 14.53 -1.79 -4.89
CA ILE A 281 15.63 -1.66 -3.92
C ILE A 281 16.98 -1.95 -4.58
N VAL A 282 17.04 -3.04 -5.37
CA VAL A 282 18.27 -3.46 -6.05
C VAL A 282 18.81 -2.36 -6.96
N ARG A 283 17.97 -1.73 -7.79
CA ARG A 283 18.42 -0.61 -8.65
C ARG A 283 18.77 0.64 -7.85
N GLY A 284 18.12 0.89 -6.72
CA GLY A 284 18.49 1.97 -5.81
C GLY A 284 19.91 1.78 -5.23
N LEU A 285 20.24 0.55 -4.81
CA LEU A 285 21.59 0.19 -4.35
C LEU A 285 22.62 0.24 -5.48
N LEU A 286 22.27 -0.18 -6.70
CA LEU A 286 23.13 -0.01 -7.88
C LEU A 286 23.39 1.47 -8.18
N ALA A 287 22.38 2.33 -8.07
CA ALA A 287 22.53 3.77 -8.29
C ALA A 287 23.42 4.41 -7.21
N TYR A 288 23.30 3.96 -5.96
CA TYR A 288 24.20 4.39 -4.89
C TYR A 288 25.65 3.95 -5.13
N ARG A 289 25.87 2.72 -5.63
CA ARG A 289 27.21 2.28 -6.07
C ARG A 289 27.77 3.17 -7.18
N GLN A 290 26.96 3.43 -8.21
CA GLN A 290 27.33 4.28 -9.34
C GLN A 290 27.68 5.71 -8.87
N LEU A 291 26.92 6.27 -7.93
CA LEU A 291 27.23 7.54 -7.29
C LEU A 291 28.63 7.52 -6.64
N LEU A 292 28.96 6.49 -5.85
CA LEU A 292 30.27 6.39 -5.18
C LEU A 292 31.45 6.15 -6.15
N ASP A 293 31.19 5.56 -7.31
CA ASP A 293 32.17 5.40 -8.38
C ASP A 293 32.41 6.73 -9.11
N ASP A 294 31.34 7.40 -9.56
CA ASP A 294 31.44 8.62 -10.37
C ASP A 294 31.77 9.87 -9.56
N ARG A 295 31.39 9.89 -8.28
CA ARG A 295 31.48 11.04 -7.37
C ARG A 295 32.22 10.64 -6.09
N PRO A 296 33.53 10.35 -6.17
CA PRO A 296 34.32 9.92 -5.01
C PRO A 296 34.33 10.94 -3.87
N GLU A 297 33.97 12.20 -4.10
CA GLU A 297 33.79 13.23 -3.08
C GLU A 297 32.69 12.93 -2.05
N TRP A 298 31.83 11.93 -2.29
CA TRP A 298 30.82 11.46 -1.33
C TRP A 298 31.29 10.31 -0.46
N ARG A 299 32.42 9.67 -0.79
CA ARG A 299 32.97 8.60 0.05
C ARG A 299 33.26 9.13 1.45
N GLU A 300 32.89 8.36 2.47
CA GLU A 300 32.96 8.73 3.88
C GLU A 300 32.12 9.96 4.30
N ARG A 301 31.31 10.52 3.38
CA ARG A 301 30.47 11.72 3.62
C ARG A 301 28.97 11.47 3.44
N VAL A 302 28.57 10.29 2.96
CA VAL A 302 27.15 9.90 2.84
C VAL A 302 26.97 8.45 3.27
N VAL A 303 25.81 8.16 3.86
CA VAL A 303 25.36 6.80 4.21
C VAL A 303 23.99 6.57 3.58
N HIS A 304 23.83 5.43 2.90
CA HIS A 304 22.51 4.97 2.47
C HIS A 304 21.89 4.10 3.58
N VAL A 305 20.85 4.63 4.22
CA VAL A 305 20.05 3.91 5.22
C VAL A 305 18.87 3.26 4.50
N ALA A 306 18.90 1.94 4.40
CA ALA A 306 17.88 1.16 3.72
C ALA A 306 17.19 0.21 4.69
N PHE A 307 15.88 0.32 4.77
CA PHE A 307 15.06 -0.68 5.44
C PHE A 307 14.56 -1.67 4.38
N ALA A 308 14.71 -2.95 4.71
CA ALA A 308 14.49 -4.07 3.80
C ALA A 308 13.88 -5.23 4.59
N TYR A 309 12.70 -5.00 5.15
CA TYR A 309 11.96 -6.01 5.90
C TYR A 309 11.34 -7.04 4.94
N PRO A 310 11.42 -8.36 5.22
CA PRO A 310 10.83 -9.38 4.35
C PRO A 310 9.36 -9.07 4.05
N SER A 311 9.01 -8.86 2.77
CA SER A 311 7.61 -8.65 2.36
C SER A 311 6.84 -9.96 2.50
N ARG A 312 7.35 -11.01 1.84
CA ARG A 312 6.75 -12.34 1.76
C ARG A 312 7.85 -13.39 1.75
N GLN A 313 7.63 -14.51 2.43
CA GLN A 313 8.64 -15.57 2.58
C GLN A 313 8.22 -16.89 1.93
N ASP A 314 6.95 -17.03 1.60
CA ASP A 314 6.34 -18.20 0.96
C ASP A 314 6.72 -18.31 -0.52
N LEU A 315 6.91 -17.18 -1.23
CA LEU A 315 7.28 -17.15 -2.64
C LEU A 315 8.79 -17.11 -2.87
N ALA A 316 9.31 -17.97 -3.76
CA ALA A 316 10.74 -18.06 -4.08
C ALA A 316 11.32 -16.74 -4.61
N VAL A 317 10.62 -16.10 -5.55
CA VAL A 317 11.06 -14.82 -6.15
C VAL A 317 11.27 -13.70 -5.11
N TYR A 318 10.51 -13.70 -4.00
CA TYR A 318 10.68 -12.73 -2.92
C TYR A 318 11.89 -13.04 -2.03
N ARG A 319 12.15 -14.33 -1.78
CA ARG A 319 13.36 -14.77 -1.06
C ARG A 319 14.61 -14.42 -1.87
N ASP A 320 14.60 -14.69 -3.17
CA ASP A 320 15.70 -14.39 -4.08
C ASP A 320 15.97 -12.89 -4.15
N TYR A 321 14.91 -12.08 -4.24
CA TYR A 321 15.04 -10.61 -4.22
C TYR A 321 15.59 -10.09 -2.89
N THR A 322 15.14 -10.65 -1.75
CA THR A 322 15.66 -10.27 -0.43
C THR A 322 17.15 -10.64 -0.30
N ALA A 323 17.55 -11.82 -0.77
CA ALA A 323 18.94 -12.24 -0.80
C ALA A 323 19.79 -11.33 -1.70
N GLU A 324 19.27 -10.93 -2.87
CA GLU A 324 19.96 -10.01 -3.77
C GLU A 324 20.17 -8.63 -3.14
N VAL A 325 19.18 -8.09 -2.42
CA VAL A 325 19.31 -6.83 -1.66
C VAL A 325 20.43 -6.93 -0.62
N GLN A 326 20.47 -8.02 0.17
CA GLN A 326 21.50 -8.25 1.18
C GLN A 326 22.89 -8.36 0.56
N ARG A 327 23.03 -9.21 -0.45
CA ARG A 327 24.28 -9.43 -1.19
C ARG A 327 24.82 -8.12 -1.75
N LEU A 328 23.96 -7.28 -2.30
CA LEU A 328 24.36 -6.02 -2.92
C LEU A 328 24.79 -4.97 -1.89
N ALA A 329 24.11 -4.90 -0.74
CA ALA A 329 24.52 -4.03 0.36
C ALA A 329 25.88 -4.46 0.94
N GLU A 330 26.12 -5.77 1.06
CA GLU A 330 27.40 -6.34 1.49
C GLU A 330 28.52 -6.04 0.49
N ASP A 331 28.28 -6.22 -0.81
CA ASP A 331 29.23 -5.90 -1.88
C ASP A 331 29.67 -4.42 -1.85
N ILE A 332 28.71 -3.50 -1.70
CA ILE A 332 29.01 -2.05 -1.58
C ILE A 332 29.84 -1.79 -0.30
N ASN A 333 29.45 -2.36 0.83
CA ASN A 333 30.18 -2.18 2.08
C ASN A 333 31.60 -2.74 2.01
N ALA A 334 31.81 -3.90 1.37
CA ALA A 334 33.12 -4.51 1.20
C ALA A 334 34.02 -3.69 0.26
N ARG A 335 33.44 -3.09 -0.79
CA ARG A 335 34.18 -2.33 -1.80
C ARG A 335 34.61 -0.94 -1.33
N TYR A 336 33.75 -0.21 -0.61
CA TYR A 336 34.03 1.19 -0.23
C TYR A 336 34.20 1.41 1.27
N GLY A 337 33.79 0.46 2.12
CA GLY A 337 33.82 0.63 3.56
C GLY A 337 35.24 0.83 4.12
N THR A 338 35.33 1.63 5.17
CA THR A 338 36.55 1.85 5.96
C THR A 338 36.25 1.50 7.43
N PRO A 339 37.25 1.37 8.32
CA PRO A 339 36.99 1.10 9.74
C PRO A 339 36.03 2.10 10.41
N GLY A 340 35.93 3.33 9.90
CA GLY A 340 35.06 4.38 10.44
C GLY A 340 33.83 4.71 9.60
N TRP A 341 33.60 4.00 8.49
CA TRP A 341 32.49 4.29 7.56
C TRP A 341 31.92 3.02 6.94
N ARG A 342 30.61 2.83 7.13
CA ARG A 342 29.81 1.82 6.45
C ARG A 342 28.87 2.51 5.45
N PRO A 343 29.13 2.39 4.13
CA PRO A 343 28.33 3.08 3.11
C PRO A 343 26.83 2.75 3.15
N VAL A 344 26.46 1.49 3.44
CA VAL A 344 25.07 1.03 3.49
C VAL A 344 24.74 0.47 4.86
N VAL A 345 23.80 1.13 5.55
CA VAL A 345 23.17 0.64 6.78
C VAL A 345 21.86 -0.04 6.40
N LEU A 346 21.84 -1.37 6.51
CA LEU A 346 20.70 -2.20 6.14
C LEU A 346 19.97 -2.71 7.40
N HIS A 347 18.68 -2.40 7.52
CA HIS A 347 17.82 -2.90 8.59
C HIS A 347 16.78 -3.90 8.06
N VAL A 348 16.67 -5.05 8.72
CA VAL A 348 15.80 -6.17 8.30
C VAL A 348 14.68 -6.52 9.30
N LYS A 349 14.55 -5.78 10.40
CA LYS A 349 13.47 -5.93 11.40
C LYS A 349 12.49 -4.77 11.40
N ASP A 350 11.21 -5.05 11.17
CA ASP A 350 10.14 -4.04 11.16
C ASP A 350 10.09 -3.28 12.49
N ASP A 351 10.29 -1.97 12.42
CA ASP A 351 10.39 -1.06 13.56
C ASP A 351 9.94 0.33 13.11
N PHE A 352 8.68 0.65 13.41
CA PHE A 352 8.08 1.91 12.99
C PHE A 352 8.77 3.12 13.64
N ALA A 353 9.21 3.01 14.91
CA ALA A 353 9.90 4.10 15.59
C ALA A 353 11.24 4.41 14.91
N ARG A 354 11.99 3.36 14.51
CA ARG A 354 13.23 3.54 13.75
C ARG A 354 12.99 4.10 12.34
N SER A 355 11.89 3.75 11.71
CA SER A 355 11.49 4.31 10.42
C SER A 355 11.23 5.82 10.51
N LEU A 356 10.49 6.27 11.52
CA LEU A 356 10.25 7.69 11.78
C LEU A 356 11.54 8.44 12.14
N ALA A 357 12.43 7.82 12.91
CA ALA A 357 13.74 8.37 13.19
C ALA A 357 14.54 8.59 11.90
N ALA A 358 14.53 7.64 10.97
CA ALA A 358 15.18 7.77 9.69
C ALA A 358 14.54 8.85 8.80
N TYR A 359 13.20 9.00 8.82
CA TYR A 359 12.52 10.08 8.09
C TYR A 359 12.98 11.46 8.56
N ARG A 360 13.03 11.68 9.88
CA ARG A 360 13.49 12.95 10.47
C ARG A 360 14.94 13.28 10.12
N LEU A 361 15.79 12.24 10.00
CA LEU A 361 17.21 12.36 9.67
C LEU A 361 17.53 12.45 8.18
N ALA A 362 16.56 12.24 7.29
CA ALA A 362 16.79 12.11 5.85
C ALA A 362 17.21 13.44 5.19
N ASP A 363 18.43 13.50 4.64
CA ASP A 363 18.79 14.58 3.69
C ASP A 363 18.16 14.34 2.31
N VAL A 364 18.12 13.07 1.90
CA VAL A 364 17.54 12.61 0.63
C VAL A 364 16.62 11.43 0.90
N ALA A 365 15.40 11.47 0.37
CA ALA A 365 14.48 10.33 0.32
C ALA A 365 14.52 9.69 -1.06
N LEU A 366 14.88 8.40 -1.15
CA LEU A 366 14.89 7.65 -2.40
C LEU A 366 13.62 6.80 -2.50
N VAL A 367 12.66 7.25 -3.31
CA VAL A 367 11.40 6.54 -3.56
C VAL A 367 11.32 6.19 -5.05
N ASN A 368 11.92 5.07 -5.43
CA ASN A 368 12.15 4.71 -6.83
C ASN A 368 11.37 3.48 -7.36
N PRO A 369 10.10 3.22 -6.97
CA PRO A 369 9.40 1.99 -7.37
C PRO A 369 9.28 1.86 -8.89
N ILE A 370 9.22 0.62 -9.38
CA ILE A 370 8.96 0.34 -10.81
C ILE A 370 7.50 0.60 -11.19
N ARG A 371 6.58 0.43 -10.23
CA ARG A 371 5.15 0.77 -10.33
C ARG A 371 4.55 0.69 -8.93
N ASP A 372 3.79 1.68 -8.51
CA ASP A 372 3.21 1.70 -7.16
C ASP A 372 1.93 2.53 -7.10
N GLY A 373 0.96 2.07 -6.31
CA GLY A 373 -0.36 2.69 -6.18
C GLY A 373 -0.26 4.09 -5.58
N MET A 374 0.25 4.19 -4.35
CA MET A 374 0.57 5.42 -3.63
C MET A 374 1.55 5.13 -2.48
N ASN A 375 2.84 5.38 -2.70
CA ASN A 375 3.86 5.17 -1.68
C ASN A 375 3.87 6.35 -0.71
N LEU A 376 3.22 6.18 0.45
CA LEU A 376 3.11 7.23 1.45
C LEU A 376 4.46 7.67 2.03
N VAL A 377 5.52 6.87 1.93
CA VAL A 377 6.88 7.30 2.33
C VAL A 377 7.28 8.62 1.65
N ALA A 378 6.91 8.81 0.38
CA ALA A 378 7.17 10.05 -0.36
C ALA A 378 6.43 11.27 0.21
N LYS A 379 5.31 11.04 0.90
CA LYS A 379 4.48 12.06 1.56
C LYS A 379 4.85 12.23 3.03
N GLU A 380 5.25 11.17 3.71
CA GLU A 380 5.57 11.13 5.15
C GLU A 380 6.93 11.76 5.45
N VAL A 381 7.97 11.46 4.65
CA VAL A 381 9.33 11.96 4.92
C VAL A 381 9.38 13.49 4.94
N PRO A 382 8.82 14.23 3.95
CA PRO A 382 8.79 15.68 4.00
C PRO A 382 8.06 16.25 5.22
N VAL A 383 6.99 15.58 5.69
CA VAL A 383 6.14 16.04 6.80
C VAL A 383 6.89 16.10 8.13
N VAL A 384 7.79 15.15 8.36
CA VAL A 384 8.55 15.01 9.61
C VAL A 384 10.01 15.42 9.49
N SER A 385 10.48 15.85 8.32
CA SER A 385 11.90 16.21 8.14
C SER A 385 12.31 17.39 9.03
N ASP A 386 13.36 17.21 9.86
CA ASP A 386 13.83 18.25 10.80
C ASP A 386 14.54 19.41 10.07
N THR A 387 15.19 19.15 8.93
CA THR A 387 16.06 20.14 8.22
C THR A 387 15.77 20.26 6.72
N GLY A 388 14.60 19.79 6.29
CA GLY A 388 14.23 19.64 4.89
C GLY A 388 14.87 18.41 4.24
N CYS A 389 14.16 17.83 3.28
CA CYS A 389 14.56 16.61 2.58
C CYS A 389 14.40 16.78 1.06
N ALA A 390 15.42 16.41 0.29
CA ALA A 390 15.29 16.30 -1.16
C ALA A 390 14.64 14.96 -1.54
N LEU A 391 13.55 14.99 -2.29
CA LEU A 391 12.83 13.79 -2.71
C LEU A 391 13.28 13.36 -4.11
N VAL A 392 13.91 12.18 -4.22
CA VAL A 392 14.18 11.52 -5.51
C VAL A 392 13.05 10.52 -5.78
N LEU A 393 12.24 10.78 -6.80
CA LEU A 393 10.97 10.10 -7.02
C LEU A 393 10.88 9.47 -8.40
N SER A 394 10.56 8.17 -8.45
CA SER A 394 10.24 7.51 -9.72
C SER A 394 8.98 8.10 -10.35
N ARG A 395 9.01 8.34 -11.66
CA ARG A 395 7.82 8.70 -12.44
C ARG A 395 6.69 7.66 -12.36
N GLU A 396 7.02 6.42 -11.98
CA GLU A 396 6.06 5.32 -11.86
C GLU A 396 5.47 5.19 -10.44
N ALA A 397 5.90 6.01 -9.48
CA ALA A 397 5.26 6.11 -8.17
C ALA A 397 3.91 6.84 -8.29
N GLY A 398 2.86 6.38 -7.60
CA GLY A 398 1.57 7.09 -7.60
C GLY A 398 1.67 8.53 -7.12
N ALA A 399 2.48 8.78 -6.09
CA ALA A 399 2.75 10.10 -5.54
C ALA A 399 3.40 11.06 -6.55
N HIS A 400 3.94 10.57 -7.68
CA HIS A 400 4.55 11.43 -8.70
C HIS A 400 3.57 12.40 -9.34
N GLU A 401 2.30 12.01 -9.50
CA GLU A 401 1.26 12.88 -10.08
C GLU A 401 1.04 14.15 -9.23
N GLU A 402 1.32 14.10 -7.92
CA GLU A 402 1.11 15.21 -6.98
C GLU A 402 2.42 15.88 -6.54
N LEU A 403 3.54 15.14 -6.52
CA LEU A 403 4.82 15.59 -5.95
C LEU A 403 5.90 15.82 -7.01
N GLY A 404 5.67 15.43 -8.26
CA GLY A 404 6.69 15.38 -9.32
C GLY A 404 7.32 16.73 -9.67
N GLU A 405 6.59 17.84 -9.50
CA GLU A 405 7.11 19.19 -9.77
C GLU A 405 8.20 19.62 -8.76
N ASP A 406 8.08 19.17 -7.51
CA ASP A 406 9.01 19.51 -6.43
C ASP A 406 10.05 18.42 -6.13
N ALA A 407 9.85 17.21 -6.66
CA ALA A 407 10.79 16.10 -6.60
C ALA A 407 11.82 16.13 -7.74
N ILE A 408 12.93 15.43 -7.55
CA ILE A 408 13.87 15.08 -8.63
C ILE A 408 13.36 13.79 -9.25
N THR A 409 12.77 13.89 -10.44
CA THR A 409 12.12 12.78 -11.13
C THR A 409 13.15 11.83 -11.74
N VAL A 410 12.96 10.52 -11.55
CA VAL A 410 13.80 9.48 -12.18
C VAL A 410 12.99 8.48 -12.98
N ASN A 411 13.60 7.92 -14.02
CA ASN A 411 13.14 6.68 -14.63
C ASN A 411 13.61 5.50 -13.78
N PRO A 412 12.72 4.64 -13.24
CA PRO A 412 13.13 3.59 -12.29
C PRO A 412 14.07 2.54 -12.87
N TYR A 413 14.20 2.46 -14.19
CA TYR A 413 15.13 1.54 -14.86
C TYR A 413 16.51 2.16 -15.13
N ASP A 414 16.63 3.49 -15.10
CA ASP A 414 17.86 4.20 -15.41
C ASP A 414 18.70 4.42 -14.15
N VAL A 415 19.60 3.47 -13.90
CA VAL A 415 20.49 3.48 -12.73
C VAL A 415 21.46 4.67 -12.77
N VAL A 416 21.95 5.04 -13.94
CA VAL A 416 22.93 6.12 -14.11
C VAL A 416 22.27 7.46 -13.86
N ASP A 417 21.07 7.66 -14.42
CA ASP A 417 20.29 8.87 -14.16
C ASP A 417 19.87 8.97 -12.68
N THR A 418 19.47 7.85 -12.06
CA THR A 418 19.18 7.81 -10.62
C THR A 418 20.41 8.21 -9.80
N ALA A 419 21.62 7.78 -10.17
CA ALA A 419 22.85 8.20 -9.49
C ALA A 419 23.12 9.70 -9.62
N ARG A 420 22.85 10.30 -10.79
CA ARG A 420 22.94 11.75 -11.00
C ARG A 420 21.91 12.51 -10.18
N ALA A 421 20.67 12.01 -10.10
CA ALA A 421 19.62 12.56 -9.26
C ALA A 421 19.99 12.52 -7.77
N LEU A 422 20.61 11.44 -7.30
CA LEU A 422 21.14 11.36 -5.93
C LEU A 422 22.24 12.41 -5.69
N HIS A 423 23.14 12.61 -6.66
CA HIS A 423 24.15 13.66 -6.57
C HIS A 423 23.51 15.05 -6.48
N GLU A 424 22.58 15.37 -7.39
CA GLU A 424 21.83 16.63 -7.39
C GLU A 424 21.16 16.86 -6.03
N ALA A 425 20.45 15.86 -5.52
CA ALA A 425 19.77 15.89 -4.22
C ALA A 425 20.73 16.20 -3.06
N LEU A 426 21.90 15.56 -3.04
CA LEU A 426 22.92 15.76 -2.00
C LEU A 426 23.61 17.14 -2.09
N THR A 427 23.66 17.73 -3.30
CA THR A 427 24.21 19.09 -3.53
C THR A 427 23.18 20.21 -3.42
N MET A 428 21.90 19.88 -3.26
CA MET A 428 20.82 20.85 -3.18
C MET A 428 21.08 21.86 -2.04
N SER A 429 20.94 23.15 -2.35
CA SER A 429 21.16 24.18 -1.34
C SER A 429 20.15 24.04 -0.20
N PRO A 430 20.50 24.37 1.05
CA PRO A 430 19.56 24.31 2.17
C PRO A 430 18.29 25.12 1.92
N ALA A 431 18.40 26.29 1.27
CA ALA A 431 17.26 27.15 0.95
C ALA A 431 16.30 26.47 -0.04
N ASP A 432 16.81 25.92 -1.14
CA ASP A 432 15.99 25.21 -2.13
C ASP A 432 15.36 23.96 -1.53
N ARG A 433 16.11 23.23 -0.70
CA ARG A 433 15.63 22.03 -0.03
C ARG A 433 14.49 22.33 0.93
N THR A 434 14.61 23.37 1.76
CA THR A 434 13.54 23.82 2.66
C THR A 434 12.29 24.24 1.88
N GLU A 435 12.46 25.02 0.81
CA GLU A 435 11.34 25.54 0.04
C GLU A 435 10.61 24.44 -0.75
N ARG A 436 11.35 23.49 -1.35
CA ARG A 436 10.74 22.27 -1.95
C ARG A 436 10.06 21.41 -0.90
N THR A 437 10.69 21.19 0.26
CA THR A 437 10.06 20.41 1.36
C THR A 437 8.73 21.02 1.77
N LYS A 438 8.65 22.34 1.91
CA LYS A 438 7.41 23.03 2.28
C LYS A 438 6.27 22.78 1.29
N ARG A 439 6.56 22.83 -0.01
CA ARG A 439 5.56 22.54 -1.05
C ARG A 439 5.19 21.06 -1.11
N LEU A 440 6.16 20.16 -0.97
CA LEU A 440 5.91 18.72 -0.82
C LEU A 440 4.98 18.44 0.35
N VAL A 441 5.18 19.07 1.51
CA VAL A 441 4.30 18.93 2.68
C VAL A 441 2.88 19.38 2.36
N ALA A 442 2.71 20.54 1.71
CA ALA A 442 1.39 21.05 1.36
C ALA A 442 0.61 20.07 0.46
N SER A 443 1.26 19.50 -0.56
CA SER A 443 0.65 18.49 -1.43
C SER A 443 0.44 17.15 -0.71
N ALA A 444 1.41 16.72 0.11
CA ALA A 444 1.36 15.45 0.84
C ALA A 444 0.18 15.38 1.82
N THR A 445 -0.20 16.51 2.41
CA THR A 445 -1.23 16.59 3.46
C THR A 445 -2.55 17.15 2.96
N ALA A 446 -2.72 17.33 1.64
CA ALA A 446 -3.92 17.93 1.05
C ALA A 446 -5.17 17.08 1.26
N LEU A 447 -5.01 15.74 1.30
CA LEU A 447 -6.12 14.79 1.48
C LEU A 447 -5.77 13.73 2.53
N PRO A 448 -5.77 14.07 3.83
CA PRO A 448 -5.44 13.13 4.90
C PRO A 448 -6.45 11.97 4.97
N PRO A 449 -6.10 10.84 5.60
CA PRO A 449 -6.91 9.61 5.52
C PRO A 449 -8.38 9.76 5.95
N ALA A 450 -8.64 10.58 6.96
CA ALA A 450 -10.00 10.89 7.40
C ALA A 450 -10.84 11.55 6.28
N ARG A 451 -10.31 12.60 5.64
CA ARG A 451 -11.00 13.28 4.54
C ARG A 451 -11.08 12.40 3.29
N TRP A 452 -10.02 11.66 2.97
CA TRP A 452 -10.01 10.69 1.88
C TRP A 452 -11.14 9.67 1.98
N PHE A 453 -11.42 9.16 3.18
CA PHE A 453 -12.52 8.24 3.43
C PHE A 453 -13.88 8.92 3.31
N LEU A 454 -14.02 10.11 3.92
CA LEU A 454 -15.27 10.88 3.89
C LEU A 454 -15.66 11.26 2.46
N ASP A 455 -14.70 11.66 1.61
CA ASP A 455 -14.96 11.98 0.20
C ASP A 455 -15.59 10.81 -0.56
N GLN A 456 -15.13 9.58 -0.32
CA GLN A 456 -15.71 8.38 -0.93
C GLN A 456 -17.14 8.15 -0.44
N LEU A 457 -17.37 8.28 0.87
CA LEU A 457 -18.67 8.10 1.48
C LEU A 457 -19.69 9.16 1.02
N GLU A 458 -19.26 10.43 0.97
CA GLU A 458 -20.03 11.56 0.47
C GLU A 458 -20.38 11.36 -1.02
N ALA A 459 -19.41 10.93 -1.84
CA ALA A 459 -19.62 10.67 -3.28
C ALA A 459 -20.62 9.54 -3.56
N LEU A 460 -20.69 8.52 -2.68
CA LEU A 460 -21.71 7.48 -2.72
C LEU A 460 -23.09 7.99 -2.27
N ARG A 461 -23.14 8.84 -1.24
CA ARG A 461 -24.40 9.37 -0.70
C ARG A 461 -25.05 10.41 -1.62
N GLY A 462 -24.25 11.30 -2.23
CA GLY A 462 -24.72 12.38 -3.10
C GLY A 462 -25.36 11.90 -4.42
N ALA A 463 -25.14 10.65 -4.80
CA ALA A 463 -25.80 10.03 -5.94
C ALA A 463 -27.34 9.94 -5.81
N ALA A 464 -27.87 9.98 -4.58
CA ALA A 464 -29.30 9.81 -4.32
C ALA A 464 -30.14 11.08 -4.54
N ALA A 465 -29.53 12.26 -4.72
CA ALA A 465 -30.23 13.54 -4.79
C ALA A 465 -30.64 13.98 -6.22
N SER A 466 -30.44 13.12 -7.23
CA SER A 466 -30.74 13.42 -8.63
C SER A 466 -31.60 12.31 -9.26
N HIS A 467 -32.83 12.15 -8.76
CA HIS A 467 -33.93 11.52 -9.48
C HIS A 467 -35.26 12.16 -9.12
#